data_AF-A0A552VC69-F1
#
_entry.id   AF-A0A552VC69-F1
#
_cell.length_a   1.000
_cell.length_b   1.000
_cell.length_c   1.000
_cell.angle_alpha   90.00
_cell.angle_beta   90.00
_cell.angle_gamma   90.00
#
_symmetry.space_group_name_H-M   'P 1'
#
loop_
_entity.id
_entity.type
_entity.pdbx_description
1 polymer ?
#
loop_
_entity_poly.entity_id
_entity_poly.type
_entity_poly.pdbx_seq_one_letter_code
_entity_poly.pdbx_strand_id
1 'polypeptide(L)' 'MSIINSITDAIITLITVGAGFRCMYIVFQMIYDPDNKDTYIKQLRNTVVAFVLGISTLSIKTIIEAYYR' A
#
# COMPACT_ATOMS: atom_id res chain seq x y z
N MET A 1 2.42 24.05 8.14
CA MET A 1 2.53 22.66 8.60
C MET A 1 1.21 21.88 8.52
N SER A 2 0.03 22.47 8.75
CA SER A 2 -1.24 21.72 8.62
C SER A 2 -1.51 21.21 7.20
N ILE A 3 -1.21 21.99 6.16
CA ILE A 3 -1.40 21.58 4.75
C ILE A 3 -0.53 20.37 4.39
N ILE A 4 0.72 20.32 4.86
CA ILE A 4 1.65 19.21 4.61
C ILE A 4 1.13 17.92 5.28
N ASN A 5 0.59 18.04 6.49
CA ASN A 5 -0.01 16.90 7.20
C ASN A 5 -1.26 16.40 6.47
N SER A 6 -2.17 17.29 6.06
CA SER A 6 -3.37 16.91 5.32
C SER A 6 -3.05 16.24 3.97
N ILE A 7 -2.04 16.72 3.25
CA ILE A 7 -1.59 16.08 2.00
C ILE A 7 -0.98 14.71 2.29
N THR A 8 -0.18 14.59 3.36
CA THR A 8 0.43 13.32 3.75
C THR A 8 -0.64 12.28 4.12
N ASP A 9 -1.65 12.66 4.91
CA ASP A 9 -2.76 11.77 5.27
C ASP A 9 -3.60 11.36 4.05
N ALA A 10 -3.83 12.28 3.10
CA ALA A 10 -4.52 11.97 1.86
C ALA A 10 -3.74 10.96 1.01
N ILE A 11 -2.41 11.11 0.92
CA ILE A 11 -1.53 10.16 0.22
C ILE A 11 -1.55 8.79 0.89
N ILE A 12 -1.48 8.72 2.23
CA ILE A 12 -1.58 7.46 2.98
C ILE A 12 -2.91 6.78 2.66
N THR A 13 -4.01 7.52 2.75
CA THR A 13 -5.36 7.02 2.47
C THR A 13 -5.47 6.46 1.05
N LEU A 14 -4.93 7.18 0.05
CA LEU A 14 -4.89 6.74 -1.35
C LEU A 14 -4.10 5.43 -1.53
N ILE A 15 -2.94 5.32 -0.89
CA ILE A 15 -2.08 4.13 -0.94
C ILE A 15 -2.81 2.94 -0.29
N THR A 16 -3.46 3.14 0.86
CA THR A 16 -4.24 2.10 1.56
C THR A 16 -5.44 1.63 0.74
N VAL A 17 -6.23 2.54 0.19
CA VAL A 17 -7.38 2.19 -0.64
C VAL A 17 -6.93 1.48 -1.93
N GLY A 18 -5.89 1.99 -2.60
CA GLY A 18 -5.34 1.39 -3.82
C GLY A 18 -4.80 -0.01 -3.60
N ALA A 19 -4.05 -0.24 -2.51
CA ALA A 19 -3.55 -1.56 -2.16
C ALA A 19 -4.70 -2.54 -1.81
N GLY A 20 -5.70 -2.08 -1.04
CA GLY A 20 -6.88 -2.86 -0.72
C GLY A 20 -7.66 -3.30 -1.97
N PHE A 21 -7.86 -2.37 -2.91
CA PHE A 21 -8.53 -2.67 -4.18
C PHE A 21 -7.74 -3.67 -5.02
N ARG A 22 -6.41 -3.54 -5.06
CA ARG A 22 -5.53 -4.49 -5.78
C ARG A 22 -5.58 -5.88 -5.17
N CYS A 23 -5.58 -6.00 -3.85
CA CYS A 23 -5.73 -7.27 -3.16
C CYS A 23 -7.09 -7.93 -3.48
N MET A 24 -8.19 -7.18 -3.41
CA MET A 24 -9.52 -7.69 -3.79
C MET A 24 -9.55 -8.18 -5.24
N TYR A 25 -8.96 -7.41 -6.17
CA TYR A 25 -8.89 -7.81 -7.58
C TYR A 25 -8.16 -9.14 -7.78
N ILE A 26 -7.02 -9.35 -7.11
CA ILE A 26 -6.26 -10.60 -7.20
C ILE A 26 -7.05 -11.77 -6.61
N VAL A 27 -7.79 -11.53 -5.51
CA VAL A 27 -8.69 -12.55 -4.92
C VAL A 27 -9.80 -12.92 -5.89
N PHE A 28 -10.43 -11.95 -6.57
CA PHE A 28 -11.41 -12.24 -7.60
C PHE A 28 -10.81 -13.04 -8.75
N GLN A 29 -9.63 -12.67 -9.25
CA GLN A 29 -8.95 -13.46 -10.30
C GLN A 29 -8.66 -14.90 -9.86
N MET A 30 -8.29 -15.10 -8.59
CA MET A 30 -8.07 -16.44 -8.04
C MET A 30 -9.34 -17.30 -7.97
N ILE A 31 -10.52 -16.67 -7.84
CA ILE A 31 -11.83 -17.34 -7.88
C ILE A 31 -12.22 -17.68 -9.32
N TYR A 32 -11.99 -16.75 -10.27
CA TYR A 32 -12.35 -16.94 -11.68
C TYR A 32 -11.38 -17.86 -12.45
N ASP A 33 -10.11 -17.88 -12.08
CA ASP A 33 -9.06 -18.72 -12.67
C ASP A 33 -8.26 -19.45 -11.55
N PRO A 34 -8.78 -20.58 -11.05
CA PRO A 34 -8.14 -21.30 -9.95
C PRO A 34 -6.87 -22.05 -10.36
N ASP A 35 -6.61 -22.27 -11.66
CA ASP A 35 -5.42 -23.00 -12.13
C ASP A 35 -4.13 -22.20 -11.91
N ASN A 36 -4.22 -20.87 -11.90
CA ASN A 36 -3.10 -19.95 -11.71
C ASN A 36 -2.93 -19.45 -10.26
N LYS A 37 -3.49 -20.16 -9.26
CA LYS A 37 -3.45 -19.78 -7.84
C LYS A 37 -2.06 -19.39 -7.32
N ASP A 38 -1.03 -20.16 -7.63
CA ASP A 38 0.34 -19.87 -7.17
C ASP A 38 0.87 -18.53 -7.69
N THR A 39 0.52 -18.17 -8.93
CA THR A 39 0.87 -16.89 -9.54
C THR A 39 0.16 -15.76 -8.82
N TYR A 40 -1.14 -15.92 -8.52
CA TYR A 40 -1.91 -14.91 -7.79
C TYR A 40 -1.43 -14.71 -6.35
N ILE A 41 -1.02 -15.78 -5.66
CA ILE A 41 -0.41 -15.68 -4.32
C ILE A 41 0.89 -14.87 -4.37
N LYS A 42 1.75 -15.10 -5.38
CA LYS A 42 2.98 -14.31 -5.57
C LYS A 42 2.68 -12.84 -5.84
N GLN A 43 1.68 -12.55 -6.69
CA GLN A 43 1.26 -11.17 -6.96
C GLN A 43 0.70 -10.49 -5.71
N LEU A 44 -0.08 -11.20 -4.90
CA LEU A 44 -0.62 -10.69 -3.64
C LEU A 44 0.51 -10.36 -2.66
N ARG A 45 1.49 -11.27 -2.51
CA ARG A 45 2.68 -11.04 -1.69
C ARG A 45 3.45 -9.80 -2.15
N ASN A 46 3.71 -9.66 -3.44
CA ASN A 46 4.41 -8.48 -3.98
C ASN A 46 3.62 -7.20 -3.73
N THR A 47 2.29 -7.24 -3.86
CA THR A 47 1.41 -6.10 -3.58
C THR A 47 1.50 -5.68 -2.10
N VAL A 48 1.48 -6.64 -1.17
CA VAL A 48 1.64 -6.37 0.27
C VAL A 48 3.03 -5.82 0.59
N VAL A 49 4.10 -6.38 0.00
CA VAL A 49 5.46 -5.88 0.21
C VAL A 49 5.61 -4.44 -0.29
N ALA A 50 5.11 -4.14 -1.50
CA ALA A 50 5.13 -2.79 -2.05
C ALA A 50 4.34 -1.80 -1.19
N PHE A 51 3.20 -2.23 -0.65
CA PHE A 51 2.37 -1.42 0.25
C PHE A 51 3.10 -1.09 1.56
N VAL A 52 3.74 -2.09 2.20
CA VAL A 52 4.54 -1.89 3.41
C VAL A 52 5.71 -0.95 3.15
N LEU A 53 6.42 -1.11 2.02
CA LEU A 53 7.50 -0.20 1.63
C LEU A 53 7.00 1.24 1.47
N GLY A 54 5.89 1.45 0.75
CA GLY A 54 5.30 2.78 0.55
C GLY A 54 4.91 3.47 1.86
N ILE A 55 4.26 2.76 2.79
CA ILE A 55 3.93 3.30 4.11
C ILE A 55 5.21 3.60 4.91
N SER A 56 6.20 2.71 4.88
CA SER A 56 7.43 2.89 5.65
C SER A 56 8.20 4.15 5.22
N THR A 57 8.22 4.49 3.93
CA THR A 57 8.84 5.72 3.43
C THR A 57 8.16 6.98 4.00
N LEU A 58 6.84 6.96 4.15
CA LEU A 58 6.09 8.07 4.74
C LEU A 58 6.35 8.18 6.26
N SER A 59 6.38 7.06 6.98
CA SER A 59 6.75 7.05 8.40
C SER A 59 8.16 7.60 8.64
N ILE A 60 9.12 7.24 7.79
CA ILE A 60 10.49 7.77 7.85
C ILE A 60 10.51 9.29 7.64
N LYS A 61 9.75 9.80 6.67
CA LYS A 61 9.61 11.25 6.44
C LYS A 61 9.09 11.96 7.70
N THR A 62 8.06 11.41 8.35
CA THR A 62 7.49 11.98 9.59
C THR A 62 8.51 12.01 10.72
N ILE A 63 9.33 10.96 10.87
CA ILE A 63 10.40 10.90 11.88
C ILE A 63 11.47 11.97 11.60
N ILE A 64 11.88 12.12 10.33
CA ILE A 64 12.86 13.14 9.92
C ILE A 64 12.31 14.55 10.17
N GLU A 65 11.06 14.82 9.79
CA GLU A 65 10.41 16.11 10.04
C GLU A 65 10.27 16.41 11.54
N ALA A 66 10.08 15.39 12.39
CA ALA A 66 10.06 15.55 13.84
C ALA A 66 11.46 15.79 14.44
N TYR A 67 12.51 15.22 13.86
CA TYR A 67 13.89 15.34 14.35
C TYR A 67 14.54 16.68 14.00
N TYR A 68 14.20 17.27 12.84
CA TYR A 68 14.75 18.54 12.36
C TYR A 68 13.93 19.78 12.77
N ARG A 69 12.97 19.62 13.68
CA ARG A 69 12.10 20.67 14.20
C ARG A 69 12.42 20.98 15.65
#